data_AF-A0A6N9GRG5-F1
#
_entry.id   AF-A0A6N9GRG5-F1
#
_cell.length_a   1.000
_cell.length_b   1.000
_cell.length_c   1.000
_cell.angle_alpha   90.00
_cell.angle_beta   90.00
_cell.angle_gamma   90.00
#
_symmetry.space_group_name_H-M   'P 1'
#
loop_
_entity.id
_entity.type
_entity.pdbx_description
1 polymer ?
#
loop_
_entity_poly.entity_id
_entity_poly.type
_entity_poly.pdbx_seq_one_letter_code
_entity_poly.pdbx_strand_id
1 'polypeptide(L)'
;MKNKEAHLKDTTTKPNIAVIIDVENINNVKSLRQLIDQLQQQGELTVKRAVGDWNRAIKIVQSDIRDLGFDLVHQKNLAPGHNSADTRIVIEALELLHNPGVDVETFAFV
;
A
#
# COMPACT_ATOMS: atom_id res chain seq x y z
N MET A 1 -39.21 13.65 -6.37
CA MET A 1 -38.30 12.70 -7.04
C MET A 1 -36.99 13.43 -7.27
N LYS A 2 -35.94 13.15 -6.49
CA LYS A 2 -34.60 13.74 -6.69
C LYS A 2 -33.74 12.68 -7.37
N ASN A 3 -33.32 12.98 -8.60
CA ASN A 3 -32.49 12.11 -9.42
C ASN A 3 -31.16 11.87 -8.73
N LYS A 4 -30.87 10.60 -8.45
CA LYS A 4 -29.55 10.14 -8.06
C LYS A 4 -28.84 9.83 -9.38
N GLU A 5 -28.24 10.85 -9.98
CA GLU A 5 -27.29 10.64 -11.07
C GLU A 5 -26.11 9.88 -10.47
N ALA A 6 -26.13 8.57 -10.64
CA ALA A 6 -24.93 7.77 -10.47
C ALA A 6 -23.93 8.31 -11.50
N HIS A 7 -22.89 8.96 -11.00
CA HIS A 7 -21.74 9.37 -11.77
C HIS A 7 -21.15 8.11 -12.44
N LEU A 8 -21.48 7.87 -13.71
CA LEU A 8 -20.81 6.85 -14.50
C LEU A 8 -19.36 7.30 -14.66
N LYS A 9 -18.45 6.68 -13.91
CA LYS A 9 -17.00 6.85 -14.10
C LYS A 9 -16.63 6.36 -15.50
N ASP A 10 -15.86 7.17 -16.22
CA ASP A 10 -15.35 6.85 -17.55
C ASP A 10 -14.40 5.64 -17.46
N THR A 11 -14.81 4.51 -18.02
CA THR A 11 -14.07 3.23 -17.96
C THR A 11 -12.76 3.22 -18.75
N THR A 12 -12.40 4.35 -19.37
CA THR A 12 -11.13 4.53 -20.09
C THR A 12 -9.97 4.96 -19.21
N THR A 13 -10.23 5.41 -17.98
CA THR A 13 -9.19 5.82 -17.03
C THR A 13 -8.65 4.62 -16.25
N LYS A 14 -7.32 4.53 -16.14
CA LYS A 14 -6.65 3.52 -15.33
C LYS A 14 -6.97 3.76 -13.85
N PRO A 15 -7.27 2.72 -13.04
CA PRO A 15 -7.65 2.90 -11.65
C PRO A 15 -6.48 3.43 -10.82
N ASN A 16 -6.80 4.23 -9.81
CA ASN A 16 -5.85 4.60 -8.76
C ASN A 16 -5.67 3.43 -7.78
N ILE A 17 -4.42 3.00 -7.60
CA ILE A 17 -4.03 1.84 -6.81
C ILE A 17 -3.25 2.29 -5.58
N ALA A 18 -3.69 1.83 -4.41
CA ALA A 18 -2.88 1.84 -3.19
C ALA A 18 -2.22 0.47 -2.99
N VAL A 19 -0.90 0.45 -2.81
CA VAL A 19 -0.15 -0.75 -2.41
C VAL A 19 0.36 -0.58 -0.99
N ILE A 20 0.02 -1.54 -0.13
CA ILE A 20 0.43 -1.56 1.28
C ILE A 20 1.11 -2.90 1.54
N ILE A 21 2.37 -2.87 1.95
CA ILE A 21 3.19 -4.08 2.12
C ILE A 21 3.54 -4.31 3.59
N ASP A 22 3.58 -5.57 4.02
CA ASP A 22 4.26 -5.99 5.24
C ASP A 22 5.73 -6.28 4.94
N VAL A 23 6.62 -5.46 5.50
CA VAL A 23 8.06 -5.57 5.24
C VAL A 23 8.71 -6.79 5.85
N GLU A 24 8.11 -7.38 6.90
CA GLU A 24 8.60 -8.62 7.50
C GLU A 24 8.34 -9.82 6.58
N ASN A 25 7.37 -9.71 5.66
CA ASN A 25 7.05 -10.74 4.67
C ASN A 25 7.84 -10.57 3.35
N ILE A 26 8.62 -9.50 3.20
CA ILE A 26 9.44 -9.27 2.01
C ILE A 26 10.77 -10.03 2.12
N ASN A 27 10.78 -11.22 1.55
CA ASN A 27 11.99 -12.06 1.48
C ASN A 27 12.90 -11.71 0.29
N ASN A 28 12.37 -11.07 -0.76
CA ASN A 28 13.11 -10.75 -1.98
C ASN A 28 12.62 -9.44 -2.62
N VAL A 29 13.47 -8.41 -2.55
CA VAL A 29 13.21 -7.08 -3.14
C VAL A 29 12.99 -7.12 -4.65
N LYS A 30 13.65 -8.05 -5.38
CA LYS A 30 13.47 -8.19 -6.82
C LYS A 30 12.03 -8.56 -7.17
N SER A 31 11.42 -9.44 -6.38
CA SER A 31 10.02 -9.84 -6.55
C SER A 31 9.07 -8.67 -6.26
N LEU A 32 9.38 -7.85 -5.25
CA LEU A 32 8.61 -6.63 -4.98
C LEU A 32 8.67 -5.65 -6.16
N ARG A 33 9.84 -5.44 -6.75
CA ARG A 33 9.98 -4.58 -7.94
C ARG A 33 9.15 -5.09 -9.12
N GLN A 34 9.20 -6.39 -9.39
CA GLN A 34 8.38 -7.00 -10.46
C GLN A 34 6.88 -6.82 -10.23
N LEU A 35 6.43 -6.95 -8.98
CA LEU A 35 5.04 -6.71 -8.62
C LEU A 35 4.65 -5.25 -8.85
N ILE A 36 5.50 -4.29 -8.45
CA ILE A 36 5.27 -2.87 -8.71
C ILE A 36 5.14 -2.60 -10.21
N ASP A 37 6.04 -3.14 -11.02
CA ASP A 37 5.98 -2.98 -12.47
C ASP A 37 4.67 -3.54 -13.05
N GLN A 38 4.20 -4.68 -12.54
CA GLN A 38 2.92 -5.29 -12.95
C GLN A 38 1.72 -4.44 -12.55
N LEU A 39 1.68 -3.93 -11.32
CA LEU A 39 0.59 -3.07 -10.84
C LEU A 39 0.52 -1.76 -11.63
N GLN A 40 1.66 -1.18 -12.01
CA GLN A 40 1.71 0.02 -12.86
C GLN A 40 1.16 -0.20 -14.28
N GLN A 41 1.17 -1.44 -14.78
CA GLN A 41 0.49 -1.75 -16.04
C GLN A 41 -1.03 -1.70 -15.88
N GLN A 42 -1.55 -2.11 -14.71
CA GLN A 42 -2.97 -2.21 -14.41
C GLN A 42 -3.59 -0.87 -13.98
N GLY A 43 -2.82 0.00 -13.32
CA GLY A 43 -3.32 1.27 -12.78
C GLY A 43 -2.22 2.24 -12.41
N GLU A 44 -2.60 3.40 -11.89
CA GLU A 44 -1.66 4.39 -11.34
C GLU A 44 -1.42 4.11 -9.86
N LEU A 45 -0.17 3.87 -9.46
CA LEU A 45 0.18 3.67 -8.05
C LEU A 45 0.27 5.02 -7.32
N THR A 46 -0.86 5.51 -6.84
CA THR A 46 -0.97 6.81 -6.15
C THR A 46 -0.55 6.75 -4.68
N VAL A 47 -0.58 5.57 -4.07
CA VAL A 47 -0.16 5.35 -2.68
C VAL A 47 0.71 4.10 -2.60
N LYS A 48 1.87 4.23 -1.95
CA LYS A 48 2.80 3.13 -1.68
C LYS A 48 3.23 3.21 -0.23
N ARG A 49 2.77 2.28 0.62
CA ARG A 49 3.13 2.24 2.04
C ARG A 49 3.76 0.91 2.42
N ALA A 50 4.78 0.96 3.27
CA ALA A 50 5.49 -0.20 3.76
C ALA A 50 5.45 -0.21 5.29
N VAL A 51 4.72 -1.17 5.84
CA VAL A 51 4.41 -1.28 7.27
C VAL A 51 5.38 -2.25 7.93
N GLY A 52 5.99 -1.83 9.04
CA GLY A 52 6.69 -2.75 9.94
C GLY A 52 7.67 -2.08 10.91
N ASP A 53 8.46 -2.92 11.59
CA ASP A 53 9.45 -2.44 12.55
C ASP A 53 10.74 -2.00 11.83
N TRP A 54 10.72 -0.75 11.36
CA TRP A 54 11.88 -0.10 10.73
C TRP A 54 13.12 0.07 11.61
N ASN A 55 13.05 -0.22 12.92
CA ASN A 55 14.25 -0.30 13.75
C ASN A 55 14.94 -1.67 13.62
N ARG A 56 14.20 -2.70 13.18
CA ARG A 56 14.69 -4.07 12.97
C ARG A 56 14.98 -4.38 11.50
N ALA A 57 14.35 -3.66 10.57
CA ALA A 57 14.58 -3.85 9.14
C ALA A 57 16.06 -3.60 8.75
N ILE A 58 16.61 -4.46 7.90
CA ILE A 58 17.99 -4.33 7.40
C ILE A 58 18.07 -3.05 6.55
N LYS A 59 19.13 -2.26 6.73
CA LYS A 59 19.35 -0.99 6.00
C LYS A 59 19.23 -1.12 4.47
N ILE A 60 19.67 -2.25 3.91
CA ILE A 60 19.61 -2.50 2.46
C ILE A 60 18.17 -2.65 1.94
N VAL A 61 17.35 -3.41 2.68
CA VAL A 61 15.91 -3.57 2.36
C VAL A 61 15.20 -2.23 2.51
N GLN A 62 15.58 -1.45 3.54
CA GLN A 62 15.02 -0.13 3.76
C GLN A 62 15.38 0.87 2.66
N SER A 63 16.62 0.89 2.15
CA SER A 63 16.99 1.73 1.01
C SER A 63 16.24 1.31 -0.25
N ASP A 64 16.18 0.01 -0.54
CA ASP A 64 15.51 -0.49 -1.73
C ASP A 64 14.01 -0.16 -1.75
N ILE A 65 13.33 -0.29 -0.60
CA ILE A 65 11.91 0.05 -0.46
C ILE A 65 11.70 1.57 -0.64
N ARG A 66 12.57 2.42 -0.09
CA ARG A 66 12.50 3.87 -0.34
C ARG A 66 12.72 4.20 -1.81
N ASP A 67 13.67 3.54 -2.47
CA ASP A 67 13.99 3.77 -3.88
C ASP A 67 12.83 3.36 -4.81
N LEU A 68 11.96 2.46 -4.36
CA LEU A 68 10.70 2.11 -5.03
C LEU A 68 9.57 3.13 -4.80
N GLY A 69 9.82 4.16 -3.98
CA GLY A 69 8.90 5.25 -3.68
C GLY A 69 7.89 4.93 -2.58
N PHE A 70 8.20 4.01 -1.67
CA PHE A 70 7.33 3.69 -0.53
C PHE A 70 7.54 4.64 0.64
N ASP A 71 6.43 5.06 1.23
CA ASP A 71 6.40 5.67 2.56
C ASP A 71 6.59 4.58 3.63
N LEU A 72 7.50 4.85 4.57
CA LEU A 72 7.83 3.91 5.63
C LEU A 72 6.93 4.14 6.84
N VAL A 73 5.95 3.25 7.02
CA VAL A 73 5.02 3.28 8.16
C VAL A 73 5.60 2.45 9.30
N HIS A 74 6.02 3.13 10.38
CA HIS A 74 6.58 2.44 11.54
C HIS A 74 5.50 1.81 12.41
N GLN A 75 5.58 0.50 12.57
CA GLN A 75 4.77 -0.28 13.49
C GLN A 75 5.69 -1.15 14.33
N LYS A 76 5.81 -0.81 15.62
CA LYS A 76 6.61 -1.59 16.55
C LYS A 76 5.91 -2.91 16.87
N ASN A 77 6.65 -4.01 16.77
CA ASN A 77 6.20 -5.34 17.18
C ASN A 77 6.65 -5.59 18.62
N LEU A 78 5.72 -5.40 19.57
CA LEU A 78 6.01 -5.42 21.01
C LEU A 78 6.29 -6.82 21.56
N ALA A 79 5.78 -7.87 20.91
CA ALA A 79 6.09 -9.26 21.21
C ALA A 79 5.99 -10.12 19.93
N PRO A 80 6.78 -11.20 19.79
CA PRO A 80 6.68 -12.12 18.65
C PRO A 80 5.29 -12.77 18.57
N GLY A 81 4.73 -12.87 17.35
CA GLY A 81 3.44 -13.53 17.11
C GLY A 81 2.20 -12.65 17.28
N HIS A 82 2.36 -11.34 17.47
CA HIS A 82 1.23 -10.40 17.48
C HIS A 82 0.92 -9.86 16.10
N ASN A 83 -0.37 -9.71 15.80
CA ASN A 83 -0.87 -9.28 14.51
C ASN A 83 -0.82 -7.75 14.29
N SER A 84 0.21 -7.09 14.82
CA SER A 84 0.31 -5.62 14.81
C SER A 84 0.56 -5.06 13.42
N ALA A 85 1.35 -5.74 12.58
CA ALA A 85 1.55 -5.34 11.18
C ALA A 85 0.23 -5.43 10.40
N ASP A 86 -0.44 -6.60 10.39
CA ASP A 86 -1.75 -6.78 9.76
C ASP A 86 -2.80 -5.77 10.26
N THR A 87 -2.91 -5.57 11.58
CA THR A 87 -3.84 -4.59 12.15
C THR A 87 -3.52 -3.19 11.63
N ARG A 88 -2.23 -2.84 11.55
CA ARG A 88 -1.81 -1.56 11.01
C ARG A 88 -2.14 -1.45 9.52
N ILE A 89 -1.90 -2.47 8.72
CA ILE A 89 -2.24 -2.50 7.29
C ILE A 89 -3.74 -2.24 7.07
N VAL A 90 -4.60 -2.87 7.87
CA VAL A 90 -6.05 -2.63 7.82
C VAL A 90 -6.38 -1.18 8.17
N ILE A 91 -5.76 -0.61 9.20
CA ILE A 91 -5.95 0.80 9.57
C ILE A 91 -5.53 1.72 8.43
N GLU A 92 -4.36 1.49 7.82
CA GLU A 92 -3.87 2.29 6.70
C GLU A 92 -4.85 2.25 5.51
N ALA A 93 -5.39 1.08 5.18
CA ALA A 93 -6.40 0.96 4.13
C ALA A 93 -7.70 1.72 4.47
N LEU A 94 -8.18 1.61 5.72
CA LEU A 94 -9.37 2.32 6.18
C LEU A 94 -9.18 3.84 6.21
N GLU A 95 -7.99 4.32 6.59
CA GLU A 95 -7.64 5.74 6.57
C GLU A 95 -7.64 6.27 5.14
N LEU A 96 -7.08 5.53 4.19
CA LEU A 96 -7.09 5.90 2.78
C LEU A 96 -8.51 5.91 2.20
N LEU A 97 -9.32 4.90 2.51
CA LEU A 97 -10.69 4.77 2.02
C LEU A 97 -11.61 5.90 2.52
N HIS A 98 -11.40 6.38 3.75
CA HIS A 98 -12.22 7.44 4.35
C HIS A 98 -11.63 8.84 4.21
N ASN A 99 -10.47 8.99 3.55
CA ASN A 99 -9.86 10.29 3.34
C ASN A 99 -10.41 10.95 2.05
N PRO A 100 -11.19 12.04 2.15
CA PRO A 100 -11.80 12.67 0.97
C PRO A 100 -10.77 13.33 0.03
N GLY A 101 -9.52 13.49 0.46
CA GLY A 101 -8.42 14.01 -0.36
C GLY A 101 -7.61 12.93 -1.08
N VAL A 102 -7.98 11.66 -0.93
CA VAL A 102 -7.30 10.51 -1.55
C VAL A 102 -8.30 9.76 -2.41
N ASP A 103 -7.97 9.59 -3.69
CA ASP A 103 -8.75 8.75 -4.60
C ASP A 103 -8.03 7.42 -4.79
N VAL A 104 -8.60 6.35 -4.24
CA VAL A 104 -8.10 4.98 -4.36
C VAL A 104 -9.27 4.09 -4.75
N GLU A 105 -9.09 3.31 -5.81
CA GLU A 105 -10.11 2.43 -6.37
C GLU A 105 -9.74 0.96 -6.20
N THR A 106 -8.44 0.65 -6.12
CA THR A 106 -7.92 -0.70 -5.90
C THR A 106 -6.91 -0.71 -4.76
N PHE A 107 -7.00 -1.72 -3.90
CA PHE A 107 -6.00 -1.98 -2.86
C PHE A 107 -5.24 -3.27 -3.19
N ALA A 108 -3.91 -3.20 -3.14
CA ALA A 108 -3.01 -4.34 -3.23
C ALA A 108 -2.27 -4.52 -1.89
N PHE A 109 -2.39 -5.72 -1.32
CA PHE A 109 -1.71 -6.10 -0.09
C PHE A 109 -0.63 -7.14 -0.40
N VAL A 110 0.55 -6.98 0.20
CA VAL A 110 1.74 -7.83 -0.05
C VAL A 110 2.35 -8.29 1.25
#